data_AF-A0A172UBP0-F1
#
_entry.id   AF-A0A172UBP0-F1
#
_cell.length_a   1.000
_cell.length_b   1.000
_cell.length_c   1.000
_cell.angle_alpha   90.00
_cell.angle_beta   90.00
_cell.angle_gamma   90.00
#
_symmetry.space_group_name_H-M   'P 1'
#
loop_
_entity.id
_entity.type
_entity.pdbx_description
1 polymer ?
#
loop_
_entity_poly.entity_id
_entity_poly.type
_entity_poly.pdbx_seq_one_letter_code
_entity_poly.pdbx_strand_id
1 'polypeptide(L)'
;MTLYVINAPVLTEYGLWEFTGPLTVSDVKEILGRGFVSAIGHDASAKVLSQILNILIPVNRVSIRMQAGDEAIILRLLQRLPEGKVLDETELNSLEFELGFLKRLK
;
A
#
# COMPACT_ATOMS: atom_id res chain seq x y z
N MET A 1 -12.95 8.45 9.12
CA MET A 1 -12.34 8.08 7.83
C MET A 1 -10.89 7.79 8.12
N THR A 2 -10.44 6.59 7.76
CA THR A 2 -9.08 6.13 8.00
C THR A 2 -8.36 5.97 6.67
N LEU A 3 -7.12 6.46 6.62
CA LEU A 3 -6.21 6.23 5.50
C LEU A 3 -5.31 5.04 5.84
N TYR A 4 -5.30 4.02 4.99
CA TYR A 4 -4.45 2.85 5.15
C TYR A 4 -3.29 2.84 4.15
N VAL A 5 -2.26 2.06 4.47
CA VAL A 5 -1.22 1.65 3.51
C VAL A 5 -1.24 0.14 3.39
N ILE A 6 -1.46 -0.39 2.19
CA ILE A 6 -1.70 -1.82 1.93
C ILE A 6 -0.78 -2.30 0.82
N ASN A 7 -0.28 -3.54 0.91
CA ASN A 7 0.70 -4.12 -0.02
C ASN A 7 0.09 -4.81 -1.25
N ALA A 8 -1.23 -4.72 -1.44
CA ALA A 8 -1.95 -5.25 -2.59
C ALA A 8 -3.35 -4.61 -2.70
N PRO A 9 -3.96 -4.54 -3.89
CA PRO A 9 -5.30 -3.98 -4.10
C PRO A 9 -6.39 -4.97 -3.61
N VAL A 10 -6.43 -5.22 -2.31
CA VAL A 10 -7.41 -6.11 -1.67
C VAL A 10 -8.62 -5.29 -1.23
N LEU A 11 -9.80 -5.67 -1.69
CA LEU A 11 -11.05 -5.16 -1.14
C LEU A 11 -11.31 -5.88 0.18
N THR A 12 -11.37 -5.12 1.26
CA THR A 12 -11.42 -5.69 2.62
C THR A 12 -12.83 -5.94 3.12
N GLU A 13 -13.83 -5.55 2.32
CA GLU A 13 -15.25 -5.79 2.56
C GLU A 13 -16.05 -5.63 1.25
N TYR A 14 -17.27 -6.15 1.20
CA TYR A 14 -18.20 -5.90 0.09
C TYR A 14 -18.62 -4.44 0.02
N GLY A 15 -18.89 -3.95 -1.20
CA GLY A 15 -19.34 -2.58 -1.39
C GLY A 15 -19.04 -2.04 -2.78
N LEU A 16 -19.18 -0.71 -2.90
CA LEU A 16 -18.76 0.03 -4.08
C LEU A 16 -17.38 0.64 -3.81
N TRP A 17 -16.46 0.42 -4.74
CA TRP A 17 -15.07 0.82 -4.61
C TRP A 17 -14.62 1.59 -5.84
N GLU A 18 -13.76 2.57 -5.61
CA GLU A 18 -13.01 3.26 -6.66
C GLU A 18 -11.53 2.97 -6.46
N PHE A 19 -10.87 2.50 -7.51
CA PHE A 19 -9.43 2.25 -7.52
C PHE A 19 -8.81 3.00 -8.70
N THR A 20 -7.96 3.98 -8.40
CA THR A 20 -7.37 4.90 -9.38
C THR A 20 -5.85 4.93 -9.25
N GLY A 21 -5.17 5.31 -10.34
CA GLY A 21 -3.72 5.37 -10.42
C GLY A 21 -3.21 5.25 -11.85
N PRO A 22 -1.88 5.16 -12.05
CA PRO A 22 -0.86 5.20 -11.00
C PRO A 22 -0.67 6.62 -10.43
N LEU A 23 -0.41 6.71 -9.12
CA LEU A 23 -0.04 7.92 -8.42
C LEU A 23 1.47 8.17 -8.50
N THR A 24 1.87 9.43 -8.47
CA THR A 24 3.28 9.80 -8.28
C THR A 24 3.68 9.67 -6.81
N VAL A 25 4.99 9.57 -6.55
CA VAL A 25 5.53 9.62 -5.18
C VAL A 25 5.12 10.91 -4.46
N SER A 26 5.03 12.03 -5.17
CA SER A 26 4.62 13.31 -4.59
C SER A 26 3.18 13.26 -4.10
N ASP A 27 2.26 12.76 -4.93
CA ASP A 27 0.83 12.63 -4.58
C ASP A 27 0.67 11.76 -3.34
N VAL A 28 1.38 10.63 -3.29
CA VAL A 28 1.32 9.71 -2.16
C VAL A 28 1.85 10.37 -0.88
N LYS A 29 2.95 11.11 -0.95
CA LYS A 29 3.50 11.80 0.23
C LYS A 29 2.54 12.87 0.76
N GLU A 30 1.90 13.62 -0.11
CA GLU A 30 0.87 14.59 0.27
C GLU A 30 -0.31 13.91 0.97
N ILE A 31 -0.81 12.81 0.37
CA ILE A 31 -1.91 12.02 0.92
C ILE A 31 -1.56 11.45 2.30
N LEU A 32 -0.37 10.86 2.46
CA LEU A 32 0.10 10.28 3.73
C LEU A 32 0.40 11.33 4.79
N GLY A 33 0.63 12.58 4.42
CA GLY A 33 0.80 13.71 5.34
C GLY A 33 -0.43 13.96 6.24
N ARG A 34 -1.60 13.43 5.86
CA ARG A 34 -2.85 13.47 6.65
C ARG A 34 -2.82 12.53 7.86
N GLY A 35 -1.80 11.69 7.99
CA GLY A 35 -1.74 10.56 8.93
C GLY A 35 -2.35 9.29 8.32
N PHE A 36 -1.79 8.13 8.67
CA PHE A 36 -2.20 6.85 8.10
C PHE A 36 -1.99 5.69 9.09
N VAL A 37 -2.65 4.56 8.81
CA VAL A 37 -2.44 3.27 9.47
C VAL A 37 -1.77 2.32 8.49
N SER A 38 -0.57 1.84 8.80
CA SER A 38 0.03 0.77 8.01
C SER A 38 -0.73 -0.54 8.24
N ALA A 39 -1.03 -1.25 7.16
CA ALA A 39 -1.52 -2.63 7.15
C ALA A 39 -0.61 -3.52 6.28
N ILE A 40 0.68 -3.16 6.19
CA ILE A 40 1.69 -3.92 5.45
C ILE A 40 2.09 -5.16 6.23
N GLY A 41 1.89 -6.34 5.65
CA GLY A 41 2.20 -7.62 6.28
C GLY A 41 3.61 -8.18 6.06
N HIS A 42 4.44 -7.54 5.20
CA HIS A 42 5.77 -8.02 4.82
C HIS A 42 6.84 -6.94 4.98
N ASP A 43 7.98 -7.29 5.59
CA ASP A 43 9.13 -6.39 5.79
C ASP A 43 9.68 -5.81 4.49
N ALA A 44 9.79 -6.62 3.43
CA ALA A 44 10.27 -6.15 2.14
C ALA A 44 9.41 -5.00 1.59
N SER A 45 8.08 -5.15 1.58
CA SER A 45 7.18 -4.10 1.09
C SER A 45 7.25 -2.83 1.93
N ALA A 46 7.34 -2.97 3.26
CA ALA A 46 7.48 -1.84 4.18
C ALA A 46 8.80 -1.09 3.92
N LYS A 47 9.90 -1.81 3.71
CA LYS A 47 11.22 -1.24 3.42
C LYS A 47 11.24 -0.52 2.06
N VAL A 48 10.73 -1.15 0.99
CA VAL A 48 10.60 -0.51 -0.34
C VAL A 48 9.83 0.80 -0.23
N LEU A 49 8.61 0.76 0.32
CA LEU A 49 7.78 1.95 0.45
C LEU A 49 8.46 3.03 1.29
N SER A 50 9.12 2.63 2.39
CA SER A 50 9.77 3.60 3.26
C SER A 50 10.91 4.33 2.54
N GLN A 51 11.72 3.59 1.77
CA GLN A 51 12.83 4.16 1.00
C GLN A 51 12.34 5.10 -0.10
N ILE A 52 11.30 4.70 -0.83
CA ILE A 52 10.81 5.43 -2.01
C ILE A 52 10.06 6.70 -1.60
N LEU A 53 9.25 6.61 -0.56
CA LEU A 53 8.49 7.75 -0.04
C LEU A 53 9.35 8.66 0.84
N ASN A 54 10.47 8.16 1.36
CA ASN A 54 11.25 8.77 2.42
C ASN A 54 10.36 9.09 3.65
N ILE A 55 9.52 8.11 4.03
CA ILE A 55 8.57 8.14 5.15
C ILE A 55 8.67 6.78 5.85
N LEU A 56 8.69 6.73 7.18
CA LEU A 56 8.67 5.44 7.89
C LEU A 56 7.30 4.75 7.71
N ILE A 57 7.26 3.65 6.98
CA ILE A 57 6.10 2.76 6.86
C ILE A 57 6.37 1.51 7.70
N PRO A 58 5.78 1.37 8.90
CA PRO A 58 6.03 0.22 9.75
C PRO A 58 5.36 -1.05 9.18
N VAL A 59 5.96 -2.21 9.42
CA VAL A 59 5.26 -3.49 9.25
C VAL A 59 4.17 -3.59 10.31
N ASN A 60 2.96 -3.91 9.88
CA ASN A 60 1.83 -4.12 10.77
C ASN A 60 0.88 -5.14 10.15
N ARG A 61 1.10 -6.42 10.48
CA ARG A 61 0.35 -7.55 9.94
C ARG A 61 -1.00 -7.69 10.65
N VAL A 62 -1.94 -6.85 10.26
CA VAL A 62 -3.30 -6.82 10.80
C VAL A 62 -4.34 -7.01 9.70
N SER A 63 -5.46 -7.65 10.04
CA SER A 63 -6.64 -7.64 9.19
C SER A 63 -7.40 -6.33 9.42
N ILE A 64 -7.64 -5.58 8.34
CA ILE A 64 -8.45 -4.37 8.38
C ILE A 64 -9.79 -4.62 7.68
N ARG A 65 -10.82 -3.86 8.05
CA ARG A 65 -12.10 -3.77 7.32
C ARG A 65 -12.39 -2.30 7.07
N MET A 66 -12.04 -1.82 5.88
CA MET A 66 -12.28 -0.42 5.48
C MET A 66 -13.78 -0.16 5.49
N GLN A 67 -14.22 0.92 6.13
CA GLN A 67 -15.61 1.38 6.16
C GLN A 67 -15.90 2.33 4.99
N ALA A 68 -17.16 2.62 4.68
CA ALA A 68 -17.50 3.62 3.66
C ALA A 68 -16.84 4.97 4.02
N GLY A 69 -16.12 5.55 3.06
CA GLY A 69 -15.28 6.73 3.23
C GLY A 69 -13.82 6.45 3.59
N ASP A 70 -13.44 5.22 3.94
CA ASP A 70 -12.03 4.88 4.16
C ASP A 70 -11.26 4.83 2.84
N GLU A 71 -9.97 5.17 2.93
CA GLU A 71 -9.06 5.34 1.81
C GLU A 71 -7.81 4.48 2.03
N ALA A 72 -7.12 4.09 0.97
CA ALA A 72 -5.86 3.38 1.07
C ALA A 72 -4.89 3.76 -0.06
N ILE A 73 -3.62 3.91 0.31
CA ILE A 73 -2.50 3.86 -0.62
C ILE A 73 -2.11 2.41 -0.82
N ILE A 74 -2.13 1.96 -2.07
CA ILE A 74 -1.82 0.59 -2.46
C ILE A 74 -0.44 0.56 -3.09
N LEU A 75 0.46 -0.25 -2.55
CA LEU A 75 1.63 -0.73 -3.29
C LEU A 75 1.19 -1.90 -4.17
N ARG A 76 1.16 -1.73 -5.48
CA ARG A 76 0.88 -2.82 -6.42
C ARG A 76 2.16 -3.24 -7.11
N LEU A 77 2.64 -4.44 -6.80
CA LEU A 77 3.73 -5.06 -7.55
C LEU A 77 3.22 -5.47 -8.93
N LEU A 78 4.00 -5.20 -9.98
CA LEU A 78 3.65 -5.55 -11.36
C LEU A 78 4.02 -6.99 -11.73
N GLN A 79 4.67 -7.70 -10.81
CA GLN A 79 5.01 -9.11 -10.92
C GLN A 79 4.56 -9.90 -9.69
N ARG A 80 4.23 -11.17 -9.91
CA ARG A 80 3.90 -12.10 -8.82
C ARG A 80 5.18 -12.65 -8.20
N LEU A 81 5.35 -12.44 -6.90
CA LEU A 81 6.45 -13.06 -6.15
C LEU A 81 6.13 -14.54 -5.84
N PRO A 82 7.13 -15.43 -5.84
CA PRO A 82 6.99 -16.77 -5.31
C PRO A 82 6.52 -16.77 -3.86
N GLU A 83 5.74 -17.78 -3.46
CA GLU A 83 5.25 -17.91 -2.10
C GLU A 83 6.41 -18.05 -1.10
N GLY A 84 6.34 -17.32 0.01
CA GLY A 84 7.37 -17.33 1.05
C GLY A 84 8.69 -16.65 0.66
N LYS A 85 8.78 -16.00 -0.51
CA LYS A 85 10.00 -15.31 -0.93
C LYS A 85 10.27 -14.10 -0.05
N VAL A 86 11.37 -14.15 0.70
CA VAL A 86 11.99 -12.97 1.31
C VAL A 86 12.90 -12.35 0.24
N LEU A 87 12.72 -11.06 -0.02
CA LEU A 87 13.50 -10.34 -1.02
C LEU A 87 14.74 -9.72 -0.38
N ASP A 88 15.88 -9.86 -1.04
CA ASP A 88 17.10 -9.12 -0.66
C ASP A 88 17.08 -7.67 -1.19
N GLU A 89 18.07 -6.86 -0.82
CA GLU A 89 18.12 -5.44 -1.22
C GLU A 89 18.23 -5.25 -2.74
N THR A 90 18.93 -6.14 -3.43
CA THR A 90 19.10 -6.06 -4.89
C THR A 90 17.78 -6.35 -5.57
N GLU A 91 17.10 -7.40 -5.11
CA GLU A 91 15.78 -7.77 -5.60
C GLU A 91 14.75 -6.66 -5.33
N LEU A 92 14.76 -6.07 -4.12
CA LEU A 92 13.91 -4.93 -3.78
C LEU A 92 14.06 -3.77 -4.79
N ASN A 93 15.30 -3.42 -5.13
CA ASN A 93 15.59 -2.29 -6.03
C ASN A 93 15.19 -2.54 -7.49
N SER A 94 15.09 -3.82 -7.88
CA SER A 94 14.64 -4.24 -9.22
C SER A 94 13.13 -4.42 -9.34
N LEU A 95 12.37 -4.25 -8.25
CA LEU A 95 10.92 -4.44 -8.28
C LEU A 95 10.24 -3.36 -9.09
N GLU A 96 9.53 -3.78 -10.13
CA GLU A 96 8.54 -2.94 -10.77
C GLU A 96 7.26 -2.91 -9.92
N PHE A 97 6.88 -1.70 -9.52
CA PHE A 97 5.67 -1.45 -8.75
C PHE A 97 5.01 -0.15 -9.22
N GLU A 98 3.75 -0.01 -8.88
CA GLU A 98 3.03 1.25 -8.96
C GLU A 98 2.32 1.55 -7.64
N LEU A 99 1.95 2.82 -7.46
CA LEU A 99 1.18 3.28 -6.31
C LEU A 99 -0.23 3.58 -6.77
N GLY A 100 -1.23 3.01 -6.09
CA GLY A 100 -2.64 3.24 -6.38
C GLY A 100 -3.37 3.90 -5.21
N PHE A 101 -4.51 4.50 -5.50
CA PHE A 101 -5.45 5.02 -4.51
C PHE A 101 -6.74 4.22 -4.54
N LEU A 102 -7.11 3.65 -3.41
CA LEU A 102 -8.34 2.88 -3.23
C LEU A 102 -9.26 3.62 -2.27
N LYS A 103 -10.53 3.75 -2.63
CA LYS A 103 -11.56 4.35 -1.78
C LYS A 103 -12.79 3.48 -1.71
N ARG A 104 -13.28 3.22 -0.49
CA ARG A 104 -14.58 2.58 -0.29
C ARG A 104 -15.66 3.65 -0.35
N LEU A 105 -16.51 3.62 -1.38
CA LEU A 105 -17.57 4.60 -1.59
C LEU A 105 -18.84 4.25 -0.82
N LYS A 106 -19.21 2.97 -0.77
CA LYS A 106 -20.40 2.43 -0.09
C LYS A 106 -20.10 1.07 0.51
#